data_AF-A0A3E0HCS2-F1
#
_entry.id   AF-A0A3E0HCS2-F1
#
_cell.length_a   1.000
_cell.length_b   1.000
_cell.length_c   1.000
_cell.angle_alpha   90.00
_cell.angle_beta   90.00
_cell.angle_gamma   90.00
#
_symmetry.space_group_name_H-M   'P 1'
#
loop_
_entity.id
_entity.type
_entity.pdbx_description
1 polymer ?
#
loop_
_entity_poly.entity_id
_entity_poly.type
_entity_poly.pdbx_seq_one_letter_code
_entity_poly.pdbx_strand_id
1 'polypeptide(L)'
;MTTPPPGFDPQGQQPPYGQQPPYGQQPQTPPPGFSQPGYGAPQQPQQPYDPNQQQYGQASPPYGMPQQPYGQQQYAGAPGGYTAPQGAYGLDTIQLPGVGTIRVASMGQRFLARLVDSLIIGIPAAILIPILTGLIFAGAASSASSLQNCDPSVTDCSAQVAAAASAVGAGFLVTFLVTPLIFLLVFAVYEVIMIAVRGATLGKQIAGVKVIRIHDGQLPGFGPAAGRWATMFAPGVIPVLGYLYVLVCYLSPFFDNLGRRQGWHDKTAKTIVISVK
;
A
#
# COMPACT_ATOMS: atom_id res chain seq x y z
N MET A 1 66.07 26.70 23.85
CA MET A 1 65.70 28.08 24.21
C MET A 1 64.49 28.46 23.35
N THR A 2 63.38 29.01 23.85
CA THR A 2 63.01 29.31 25.25
C THR A 2 61.47 29.48 25.39
N THR A 3 60.89 28.74 26.33
CA THR A 3 59.75 29.12 27.23
C THR A 3 58.42 29.70 26.69
N PRO A 4 57.26 29.08 27.00
CA PRO A 4 55.95 29.74 27.05
C PRO A 4 55.65 30.40 28.44
N PRO A 5 54.78 31.43 28.51
CA PRO A 5 54.29 32.04 29.77
C PRO A 5 52.88 31.56 30.23
N PRO A 6 52.42 31.85 31.48
CA PRO A 6 51.72 30.83 32.32
C PRO A 6 50.45 31.25 33.12
N GLY A 7 49.88 30.30 33.91
CA GLY A 7 48.88 30.50 35.00
C GLY A 7 47.41 30.17 34.63
N PHE A 8 46.51 29.56 35.45
CA PHE A 8 46.47 29.13 36.87
C PHE A 8 46.74 30.26 37.91
N ASP A 9 45.99 30.47 39.01
CA ASP A 9 44.75 29.90 39.61
C ASP A 9 44.25 30.90 40.73
N PRO A 10 43.34 30.66 41.73
CA PRO A 10 42.35 29.59 42.03
C PRO A 10 40.94 30.12 42.50
N GLN A 11 40.12 29.25 43.15
CA GLN A 11 38.85 29.51 43.92
C GLN A 11 37.57 29.80 43.12
N GLY A 12 36.40 29.18 43.34
CA GLY A 12 35.91 28.06 44.18
C GLY A 12 34.46 27.69 43.72
N GLN A 13 33.70 26.69 44.21
CA GLN A 13 33.80 25.76 45.35
C GLN A 13 33.17 24.37 44.99
N GLN A 14 33.34 23.34 45.84
CA GLN A 14 32.72 22.00 45.79
C GLN A 14 31.51 21.90 46.78
N PRO A 15 30.71 20.80 46.93
CA PRO A 15 30.89 19.38 46.50
C PRO A 15 29.65 18.64 45.88
N PRO A 16 29.77 17.34 45.48
CA PRO A 16 28.73 16.55 44.79
C PRO A 16 28.18 15.32 45.57
N TYR A 17 27.08 14.68 45.08
CA TYR A 17 26.61 13.35 45.55
C TYR A 17 25.82 12.54 44.48
N GLY A 18 25.92 11.19 44.52
CA GLY A 18 25.09 10.23 43.74
C GLY A 18 25.79 9.62 42.50
N GLN A 19 26.65 8.60 42.56
CA GLN A 19 26.52 7.18 42.99
C GLN A 19 25.69 6.26 42.07
N GLN A 20 26.32 5.20 41.54
CA GLN A 20 25.76 4.06 40.81
C GLN A 20 26.40 2.75 41.33
N PRO A 21 25.69 1.61 41.25
CA PRO A 21 26.35 0.29 41.07
C PRO A 21 25.83 -0.50 39.84
N PRO A 22 26.58 -1.50 39.34
CA PRO A 22 26.31 -2.21 38.07
C PRO A 22 25.60 -3.58 38.21
N TYR A 23 25.14 -4.13 37.09
CA TYR A 23 24.66 -5.53 36.96
C TYR A 23 25.58 -6.39 36.07
N GLY A 24 25.65 -7.70 36.37
CA GLY A 24 26.64 -8.65 35.82
C GLY A 24 26.17 -9.58 34.69
N GLN A 25 27.00 -10.59 34.38
CA GLN A 25 26.91 -11.46 33.19
C GLN A 25 26.18 -12.82 33.43
N GLN A 26 25.87 -13.56 32.36
CA GLN A 26 25.27 -14.92 32.40
C GLN A 26 25.86 -15.89 31.34
N PRO A 27 26.05 -17.18 31.69
CA PRO A 27 26.05 -18.28 30.70
C PRO A 27 25.48 -19.66 31.18
N GLN A 28 24.57 -20.28 30.39
CA GLN A 28 24.45 -21.73 30.02
C GLN A 28 24.22 -22.88 31.08
N THR A 29 23.62 -24.06 30.80
CA THR A 29 22.67 -24.49 29.72
C THR A 29 21.57 -25.56 30.11
N PRO A 30 21.79 -26.90 30.26
CA PRO A 30 20.77 -27.90 29.81
C PRO A 30 20.35 -29.02 30.84
N PRO A 31 19.75 -30.19 30.46
CA PRO A 31 18.30 -30.56 30.56
C PRO A 31 18.09 -31.87 31.40
N PRO A 32 17.06 -32.79 31.24
CA PRO A 32 15.79 -32.83 30.48
C PRO A 32 14.55 -33.38 31.29
N GLY A 33 13.42 -33.72 30.63
CA GLY A 33 12.28 -34.51 31.18
C GLY A 33 11.04 -34.57 30.25
N PHE A 34 10.21 -35.64 30.31
CA PHE A 34 9.08 -35.89 29.38
C PHE A 34 7.70 -36.04 30.07
N SER A 35 6.61 -35.50 29.47
CA SER A 35 5.28 -36.16 29.28
C SER A 35 4.18 -35.23 28.71
N GLN A 36 3.10 -35.85 28.22
CA GLN A 36 1.81 -35.29 27.71
C GLN A 36 0.68 -36.27 28.17
N PRO A 37 -0.64 -36.05 27.97
CA PRO A 37 -1.38 -34.91 27.37
C PRO A 37 -2.55 -34.41 28.26
N GLY A 38 -3.44 -33.54 27.74
CA GLY A 38 -4.75 -33.27 28.37
C GLY A 38 -5.60 -32.18 27.68
N TYR A 39 -6.86 -32.50 27.36
CA TYR A 39 -7.91 -31.53 26.96
C TYR A 39 -8.78 -31.17 28.17
N GLY A 40 -9.22 -29.90 28.28
CA GLY A 40 -10.19 -29.48 29.29
C GLY A 40 -10.79 -28.09 28.99
N ALA A 41 -12.11 -27.95 29.09
CA ALA A 41 -12.82 -26.68 28.93
C ALA A 41 -13.15 -26.06 30.31
N PRO A 42 -13.20 -24.72 30.43
CA PRO A 42 -13.55 -24.06 31.69
C PRO A 42 -15.03 -24.25 32.03
N GLN A 43 -15.33 -24.63 33.27
CA GLN A 43 -16.69 -24.76 33.79
C GLN A 43 -17.29 -23.38 34.13
N GLN A 44 -18.62 -23.23 33.96
CA GLN A 44 -19.38 -22.12 34.54
C GLN A 44 -19.96 -22.53 35.91
N PRO A 45 -20.00 -21.62 36.91
CA PRO A 45 -20.62 -21.91 38.21
C PRO A 45 -22.15 -21.95 38.11
N GLN A 46 -22.77 -22.92 38.78
CA GLN A 46 -24.23 -23.04 38.88
C GLN A 46 -24.80 -22.06 39.92
N GLN A 47 -26.03 -21.60 39.72
CA GLN A 47 -26.82 -20.87 40.73
C GLN A 47 -27.87 -21.79 41.39
N PRO A 48 -28.35 -21.46 42.62
CA PRO A 48 -29.29 -22.32 43.36
C PRO A 48 -30.70 -22.38 42.76
N TYR A 49 -31.43 -23.43 43.13
CA TYR A 49 -32.79 -23.74 42.69
C TYR A 49 -33.82 -23.36 43.77
N ASP A 50 -34.90 -22.68 43.38
CA ASP A 50 -36.01 -22.29 44.26
C ASP A 50 -37.31 -23.06 43.89
N PRO A 51 -37.85 -23.92 44.78
CA PRO A 51 -38.95 -24.82 44.46
C PRO A 51 -40.33 -24.28 44.87
N ASN A 52 -40.84 -23.23 44.20
CA ASN A 52 -42.26 -22.85 44.32
C ASN A 52 -42.82 -22.06 43.11
N GLN A 53 -43.72 -22.68 42.34
CA GLN A 53 -44.99 -22.12 41.83
C GLN A 53 -45.66 -23.14 40.88
N GLN A 54 -47.00 -23.09 40.76
CA GLN A 54 -47.82 -24.24 40.34
C GLN A 54 -48.13 -24.34 38.84
N GLN A 55 -48.31 -25.59 38.41
CA GLN A 55 -48.77 -26.06 37.10
C GLN A 55 -50.21 -25.60 36.75
N TYR A 56 -50.44 -25.00 35.57
CA TYR A 56 -51.76 -24.99 34.89
C TYR A 56 -51.65 -24.64 33.39
N GLY A 57 -52.60 -25.15 32.58
CA GLY A 57 -53.00 -24.54 31.30
C GLY A 57 -52.28 -25.00 30.01
N GLN A 58 -52.63 -26.17 29.47
CA GLN A 58 -52.34 -26.54 28.07
C GLN A 58 -53.52 -26.12 27.18
N ALA A 59 -53.28 -25.28 26.16
CA ALA A 59 -54.30 -24.86 25.20
C ALA A 59 -53.73 -24.85 23.77
N SER A 60 -54.45 -25.46 22.82
CA SER A 60 -54.01 -25.63 21.43
C SER A 60 -54.68 -24.63 20.48
N PRO A 61 -53.93 -23.92 19.62
CA PRO A 61 -54.50 -23.09 18.55
C PRO A 61 -54.88 -23.94 17.31
N PRO A 62 -55.89 -23.53 16.52
CA PRO A 62 -56.38 -24.28 15.36
C PRO A 62 -55.54 -24.08 14.08
N TYR A 63 -55.72 -25.00 13.12
CA TYR A 63 -55.10 -24.98 11.79
C TYR A 63 -55.60 -23.83 10.89
N GLY A 64 -54.70 -23.18 10.13
CA GLY A 64 -55.12 -22.35 8.99
C GLY A 64 -54.03 -21.47 8.33
N MET A 65 -53.71 -21.77 7.07
CA MET A 65 -53.03 -20.90 6.08
C MET A 65 -51.51 -20.57 6.30
N PRO A 66 -50.77 -20.14 5.25
CA PRO A 66 -49.43 -20.67 5.01
C PRO A 66 -48.23 -19.81 5.46
N GLN A 67 -47.06 -20.44 5.40
CA GLN A 67 -45.75 -19.99 5.89
C GLN A 67 -45.17 -18.78 5.13
N GLN A 68 -44.42 -17.95 5.86
CA GLN A 68 -43.33 -17.14 5.29
C GLN A 68 -41.98 -17.54 5.92
N PRO A 69 -40.86 -17.59 5.15
CA PRO A 69 -39.56 -17.97 5.69
C PRO A 69 -38.99 -16.92 6.66
N TYR A 70 -38.73 -17.33 7.90
CA TYR A 70 -38.28 -16.43 8.97
C TYR A 70 -36.75 -16.21 8.93
N GLY A 71 -36.30 -15.02 8.55
CA GLY A 71 -34.92 -14.58 8.70
C GLY A 71 -34.65 -14.10 10.13
N GLN A 72 -33.78 -14.80 10.87
CA GLN A 72 -33.61 -14.58 12.32
C GLN A 72 -33.00 -13.21 12.68
N GLN A 73 -33.47 -12.68 13.81
CA GLN A 73 -32.71 -11.72 14.64
C GLN A 73 -31.73 -12.48 15.56
N GLN A 74 -30.88 -11.73 16.27
CA GLN A 74 -30.05 -12.14 17.43
C GLN A 74 -28.68 -12.82 17.15
N TYR A 75 -27.59 -12.08 17.36
CA TYR A 75 -26.73 -12.28 18.54
C TYR A 75 -25.87 -11.02 18.82
N ALA A 76 -25.23 -10.94 19.98
CA ALA A 76 -24.48 -9.77 20.45
C ALA A 76 -22.95 -10.00 20.53
N GLY A 77 -22.19 -8.90 20.44
CA GLY A 77 -20.84 -8.72 21.00
C GLY A 77 -19.77 -9.79 20.75
N ALA A 78 -18.93 -9.59 19.74
CA ALA A 78 -17.63 -10.27 19.62
C ALA A 78 -16.52 -9.25 19.23
N PRO A 79 -15.33 -9.27 19.87
CA PRO A 79 -14.30 -8.25 19.64
C PRO A 79 -13.39 -8.55 18.44
N GLY A 80 -13.16 -7.53 17.59
CA GLY A 80 -11.87 -7.35 16.90
C GLY A 80 -11.53 -8.23 15.68
N GLY A 81 -12.49 -8.93 15.05
CA GLY A 81 -12.24 -9.74 13.84
C GLY A 81 -12.97 -9.22 12.59
N TYR A 82 -12.24 -8.88 11.52
CA TYR A 82 -12.83 -8.52 10.21
C TYR A 82 -13.17 -9.76 9.38
N THR A 83 -14.00 -10.65 9.91
CA THR A 83 -14.55 -11.80 9.16
C THR A 83 -15.67 -11.33 8.22
N ALA A 84 -15.54 -11.62 6.92
CA ALA A 84 -16.67 -11.50 6.00
C ALA A 84 -17.63 -12.68 6.24
N PRO A 85 -18.97 -12.50 6.16
CA PRO A 85 -19.90 -13.61 6.35
C PRO A 85 -19.70 -14.72 5.32
N GLN A 86 -19.37 -15.94 5.78
CA GLN A 86 -19.34 -17.14 4.94
C GLN A 86 -20.77 -17.58 4.60
N GLY A 87 -21.37 -16.96 3.58
CA GLY A 87 -22.77 -17.24 3.24
C GLY A 87 -23.27 -16.72 1.89
N ALA A 88 -22.38 -16.35 0.96
CA ALA A 88 -22.78 -15.71 -0.31
C ALA A 88 -21.83 -16.01 -1.48
N TYR A 89 -21.64 -17.29 -1.83
CA TYR A 89 -20.91 -17.70 -3.05
C TYR A 89 -21.72 -17.39 -4.33
N GLY A 90 -21.89 -16.10 -4.65
CA GLY A 90 -22.67 -15.64 -5.81
C GLY A 90 -23.11 -14.17 -5.77
N LEU A 91 -23.11 -13.53 -4.60
CA LEU A 91 -23.34 -12.08 -4.49
C LEU A 91 -22.00 -11.37 -4.34
N ASP A 92 -21.66 -10.54 -5.33
CA ASP A 92 -20.48 -9.65 -5.35
C ASP A 92 -20.65 -8.49 -4.35
N THR A 93 -20.93 -8.78 -3.08
CA THR A 93 -21.27 -7.80 -2.04
C THR A 93 -20.56 -8.10 -0.73
N ILE A 94 -20.16 -7.04 -0.02
CA ILE A 94 -19.59 -7.14 1.33
C ILE A 94 -20.30 -6.20 2.29
N GLN A 95 -20.35 -6.58 3.57
CA GLN A 95 -20.78 -5.68 4.63
C GLN A 95 -19.61 -4.80 5.07
N LEU A 96 -19.80 -3.47 5.09
CA LEU A 96 -18.92 -2.54 5.77
C LEU A 96 -19.56 -2.09 7.10
N PRO A 97 -18.81 -2.07 8.22
CA PRO A 97 -19.28 -1.48 9.47
C PRO A 97 -19.74 -0.03 9.25
N GLY A 98 -20.93 0.33 9.74
CA GLY A 98 -21.49 1.68 9.61
C GLY A 98 -21.97 2.11 8.21
N VAL A 99 -21.74 1.32 7.15
CA VAL A 99 -22.13 1.67 5.77
C VAL A 99 -23.13 0.69 5.15
N GLY A 100 -23.17 -0.56 5.63
CA GLY A 100 -24.09 -1.59 5.14
C GLY A 100 -23.51 -2.46 4.01
N THR A 101 -24.40 -3.04 3.21
CA THR A 101 -24.04 -3.97 2.13
C THR A 101 -23.64 -3.19 0.87
N ILE A 102 -22.42 -3.36 0.37
CA ILE A 102 -21.92 -2.67 -0.83
C ILE A 102 -21.38 -3.66 -1.87
N ARG A 103 -21.71 -3.43 -3.14
CA ARG A 103 -21.22 -4.22 -4.29
C ARG A 103 -19.72 -3.99 -4.52
N VAL A 104 -18.90 -5.05 -4.52
CA VAL A 104 -17.48 -4.96 -4.89
C VAL A 104 -17.33 -4.78 -6.40
N ALA A 105 -16.32 -4.03 -6.84
CA ALA A 105 -16.01 -3.90 -8.26
C ALA A 105 -15.53 -5.24 -8.85
N SER A 106 -16.09 -5.64 -10.00
CA SER A 106 -15.65 -6.85 -10.70
C SER A 106 -14.24 -6.70 -11.28
N MET A 107 -13.56 -7.83 -11.55
CA MET A 107 -12.24 -7.78 -12.17
C MET A 107 -12.27 -7.12 -13.55
N GLY A 108 -13.34 -7.33 -14.33
CA GLY A 108 -13.54 -6.67 -15.62
C GLY A 108 -13.64 -5.15 -15.49
N GLN A 109 -14.37 -4.64 -14.50
CA GLN A 109 -14.44 -3.19 -14.24
C GLN A 109 -13.09 -2.62 -13.76
N ARG A 110 -12.38 -3.34 -12.88
CA ARG A 110 -11.03 -2.95 -12.41
C ARG A 110 -10.00 -2.94 -13.56
N PHE A 111 -10.07 -3.92 -14.46
CA PHE A 111 -9.25 -3.98 -15.67
C PHE A 111 -9.58 -2.84 -16.64
N LEU A 112 -10.86 -2.64 -16.98
CA LEU A 112 -11.31 -1.55 -17.84
C LEU A 112 -10.88 -0.18 -17.29
N ALA A 113 -11.01 0.04 -15.98
CA ALA A 113 -10.56 1.27 -15.33
C ALA A 113 -9.07 1.52 -15.53
N ARG A 114 -8.24 0.48 -15.36
CA ARG A 114 -6.79 0.56 -15.58
C ARG A 114 -6.42 0.70 -17.05
N LEU A 115 -7.11 0.02 -17.97
CA LEU A 115 -6.92 0.17 -19.41
C LEU A 115 -7.20 1.62 -19.85
N VAL A 116 -8.31 2.21 -19.39
CA VAL A 116 -8.67 3.59 -19.74
C VAL A 116 -7.74 4.61 -19.07
N ASP A 117 -7.37 4.44 -17.80
CA ASP A 117 -6.32 5.29 -17.17
C ASP A 117 -4.99 5.20 -17.93
N SER A 118 -4.57 3.99 -18.35
CA SER A 118 -3.35 3.77 -19.13
C SER A 118 -3.40 4.35 -20.54
N LEU A 119 -4.57 4.42 -21.19
CA LEU A 119 -4.70 5.09 -22.49
C LEU A 119 -4.66 6.62 -22.34
N ILE A 120 -5.37 7.17 -21.35
CA ILE A 120 -5.42 8.63 -21.07
C ILE A 120 -4.02 9.21 -20.81
N ILE A 121 -3.13 8.45 -20.17
CA ILE A 121 -1.79 8.90 -19.77
C ILE A 121 -0.70 8.35 -20.69
N GLY A 122 -0.87 7.12 -21.15
CA GLY A 122 0.07 6.43 -22.02
C GLY A 122 0.09 6.96 -23.46
N ILE A 123 -1.02 7.46 -24.01
CA ILE A 123 -1.01 8.07 -25.36
C ILE A 123 -0.19 9.37 -25.36
N PRO A 124 -0.42 10.35 -24.45
CA PRO A 124 0.46 11.51 -24.31
C PRO A 124 1.93 11.12 -24.05
N ALA A 125 2.19 10.15 -23.17
CA ALA A 125 3.56 9.70 -22.89
C ALA A 125 4.23 9.07 -24.13
N ALA A 126 3.53 8.21 -24.87
CA ALA A 126 4.05 7.56 -26.07
C ALA A 126 4.32 8.53 -27.23
N ILE A 127 3.68 9.70 -27.25
CA ILE A 127 3.97 10.78 -28.20
C ILE A 127 5.12 11.65 -27.68
N LEU A 128 5.08 12.07 -26.41
CA LEU A 128 6.05 13.01 -25.85
C LEU A 128 7.45 12.40 -25.61
N ILE A 129 7.52 11.15 -25.14
CA ILE A 129 8.82 10.49 -24.85
C ILE A 129 9.72 10.39 -26.09
N PRO A 130 9.30 9.90 -27.27
CA PRO A 130 10.17 9.87 -28.44
C PRO A 130 10.50 11.26 -28.99
N ILE A 131 9.61 12.25 -28.86
CA ILE A 131 9.90 13.65 -29.24
C ILE A 131 10.98 14.23 -28.34
N LEU A 132 10.84 14.11 -27.01
CA LEU A 132 11.83 14.59 -26.04
C LEU A 132 13.17 13.87 -26.21
N THR A 133 13.15 12.55 -26.35
CA THR A 133 14.35 11.73 -26.62
C THR A 133 15.02 12.17 -27.92
N GLY A 134 14.25 12.39 -28.99
CA GLY A 134 14.76 12.87 -30.27
C GLY A 134 15.42 14.24 -30.17
N LEU A 135 14.83 15.19 -29.43
CA LEU A 135 15.43 16.51 -29.20
C LEU A 135 16.72 16.43 -28.37
N ILE A 136 16.74 15.61 -27.31
CA ILE A 136 17.92 15.36 -26.47
C ILE A 136 19.06 14.77 -27.30
N PHE A 137 18.79 13.71 -28.08
CA PHE A 137 19.80 13.06 -28.90
C PHE A 137 20.17 13.85 -30.16
N ALA A 138 19.31 14.74 -30.68
CA ALA A 138 19.69 15.69 -31.73
C ALA A 138 20.71 16.72 -31.22
N GLY A 139 20.59 17.16 -29.96
CA GLY A 139 21.61 17.97 -29.30
C GLY A 139 22.93 17.22 -29.17
N ALA A 140 22.90 15.99 -28.64
CA ALA A 140 24.10 15.16 -28.50
C ALA A 140 24.75 14.79 -29.85
N ALA A 141 23.96 14.52 -30.89
CA ALA A 141 24.46 14.29 -32.25
C ALA A 141 25.11 15.56 -32.83
N SER A 142 24.53 16.74 -32.58
CA SER A 142 25.11 18.02 -32.98
C SER A 142 26.45 18.28 -32.27
N SER A 143 26.57 17.90 -30.98
CA SER A 143 27.85 17.91 -30.27
C SER A 143 28.86 16.92 -30.87
N ALA A 144 28.43 15.72 -31.28
CA ALA A 144 29.30 14.75 -31.95
C ALA A 144 29.77 15.22 -33.34
N SER A 145 28.92 15.89 -34.12
CA SER A 145 29.31 16.46 -35.43
C SER A 145 30.35 17.58 -35.32
N SER A 146 30.57 18.18 -34.15
CA SER A 146 31.72 19.09 -33.96
C SER A 146 33.07 18.39 -34.15
N LEU A 147 33.15 17.08 -33.88
CA LEU A 147 34.37 16.27 -34.09
C LEU A 147 34.69 16.09 -35.57
N GLN A 148 33.67 15.99 -36.43
CA GLN A 148 33.84 15.81 -37.88
C GLN A 148 34.44 17.05 -38.57
N ASN A 149 34.39 18.20 -37.89
CA ASN A 149 34.92 19.48 -38.35
C ASN A 149 36.22 19.88 -37.63
N CYS A 150 36.77 19.01 -36.77
CA CYS A 150 38.00 19.28 -36.05
C CYS A 150 39.16 18.48 -36.69
N ASP A 151 40.19 19.19 -37.15
CA ASP A 151 41.39 18.58 -37.72
C ASP A 151 42.48 18.44 -36.63
N PRO A 152 42.77 17.22 -36.15
CA PRO A 152 43.75 16.99 -35.09
C PRO A 152 45.20 17.18 -35.53
N SER A 153 45.47 17.43 -36.82
CA SER A 153 46.81 17.78 -37.30
C SER A 153 47.15 19.26 -37.10
N VAL A 154 46.15 20.11 -36.82
CA VAL A 154 46.32 21.56 -36.64
C VAL A 154 45.68 22.12 -35.36
N THR A 155 44.86 21.36 -34.62
CA THR A 155 44.20 21.86 -33.40
C THR A 155 43.90 20.73 -32.40
N ASP A 156 44.08 20.99 -31.09
CA ASP A 156 43.70 20.07 -30.01
C ASP A 156 42.18 19.88 -29.92
N CYS A 157 41.66 18.80 -30.51
CA CYS A 157 40.23 18.44 -30.48
C CYS A 157 39.70 17.94 -29.11
N SER A 158 40.49 18.05 -28.04
CA SER A 158 40.21 17.45 -26.72
C SER A 158 38.96 18.04 -26.05
N ALA A 159 38.73 19.35 -26.22
CA ALA A 159 37.55 20.03 -25.69
C ALA A 159 36.24 19.56 -26.39
N GLN A 160 36.29 19.34 -27.70
CA GLN A 160 35.19 18.85 -28.51
C GLN A 160 34.87 17.38 -28.17
N VAL A 161 35.90 16.55 -27.91
CA VAL A 161 35.72 15.17 -27.43
C VAL A 161 35.05 15.16 -26.05
N ALA A 162 35.48 16.01 -25.12
CA ALA A 162 34.85 16.13 -23.81
C ALA A 162 33.39 16.63 -23.90
N ALA A 163 33.10 17.60 -24.78
CA ALA A 163 31.76 18.11 -25.02
C ALA A 163 30.83 17.04 -25.63
N ALA A 164 31.29 16.30 -26.65
CA ALA A 164 30.52 15.22 -27.25
C ALA A 164 30.25 14.07 -26.26
N ALA A 165 31.27 13.62 -25.51
CA ALA A 165 31.13 12.56 -24.52
C ALA A 165 30.16 12.95 -23.37
N SER A 166 30.26 14.17 -22.87
CA SER A 166 29.37 14.67 -21.82
C SER A 166 27.94 14.91 -22.32
N ALA A 167 27.75 15.40 -23.55
CA ALA A 167 26.42 15.55 -24.15
C ALA A 167 25.72 14.19 -24.37
N VAL A 168 26.44 13.18 -24.85
CA VAL A 168 25.92 11.81 -24.98
C VAL A 168 25.60 11.21 -23.61
N GLY A 169 26.52 11.31 -22.64
CA GLY A 169 26.32 10.80 -21.28
C GLY A 169 25.14 11.45 -20.56
N ALA A 170 24.99 12.77 -20.68
CA ALA A 170 23.84 13.51 -20.19
C ALA A 170 22.55 13.10 -20.92
N GLY A 171 22.61 12.87 -22.23
CA GLY A 171 21.47 12.36 -23.01
C GLY A 171 20.95 11.01 -22.51
N PHE A 172 21.85 10.08 -22.20
CA PHE A 172 21.49 8.80 -21.55
C PHE A 172 20.90 9.01 -20.16
N LEU A 173 21.54 9.81 -19.30
CA LEU A 173 21.08 10.08 -17.92
C LEU A 173 19.67 10.71 -17.93
N VAL A 174 19.45 11.74 -18.74
CA VAL A 174 18.15 12.42 -18.85
C VAL A 174 17.09 11.49 -19.44
N THR A 175 17.41 10.70 -20.47
CA THR A 175 16.43 9.81 -21.13
C THR A 175 16.04 8.61 -20.26
N PHE A 176 17.01 7.91 -19.67
CA PHE A 176 16.78 6.63 -19.00
C PHE A 176 16.56 6.72 -17.49
N LEU A 177 16.91 7.85 -16.85
CA LEU A 177 16.71 8.05 -15.41
C LEU A 177 15.79 9.24 -15.11
N VAL A 178 16.11 10.44 -15.58
CA VAL A 178 15.33 11.65 -15.20
C VAL A 178 13.93 11.65 -15.80
N THR A 179 13.80 11.39 -17.11
CA THR A 179 12.53 11.40 -17.84
C THR A 179 11.51 10.41 -17.26
N PRO A 180 11.80 9.11 -17.08
CA PRO A 180 10.85 8.18 -16.49
C PRO A 180 10.50 8.53 -15.04
N LEU A 181 11.43 9.08 -14.25
CA LEU A 181 11.12 9.55 -12.88
C LEU A 181 10.16 10.76 -12.89
N ILE A 182 10.30 11.70 -13.83
CA ILE A 182 9.37 12.82 -14.00
C ILE A 182 7.98 12.30 -14.40
N PHE A 183 7.87 11.41 -15.40
CA PHE A 183 6.58 10.85 -15.81
C PHE A 183 5.92 10.03 -14.67
N LEU A 184 6.71 9.26 -13.93
CA LEU A 184 6.27 8.49 -12.76
C LEU A 184 5.79 9.40 -11.63
N LEU A 185 6.45 10.54 -11.39
CA LEU A 185 6.04 11.56 -10.42
C LEU A 185 4.75 12.27 -10.83
N VAL A 186 4.63 12.70 -12.09
CA VAL A 186 3.39 13.32 -12.61
C VAL A 186 2.21 12.36 -12.51
N PHE A 187 2.43 11.08 -12.84
CA PHE A 187 1.44 10.02 -12.68
C PHE A 187 1.08 9.77 -11.20
N ALA A 188 2.07 9.80 -10.29
CA ALA A 188 1.83 9.72 -8.85
C ALA A 188 0.93 10.85 -8.35
N VAL A 189 1.27 12.10 -8.70
CA VAL A 189 0.49 13.29 -8.32
C VAL A 189 -0.94 13.18 -8.84
N TYR A 190 -1.14 12.78 -10.10
CA TYR A 190 -2.48 12.57 -10.67
C TYR A 190 -3.28 11.48 -9.93
N GLU A 191 -2.75 10.25 -9.80
CA GLU A 191 -3.53 9.16 -9.19
C GLU A 191 -3.75 9.41 -7.68
N VAL A 192 -2.74 9.91 -6.95
CA VAL A 192 -2.87 10.18 -5.52
C VAL A 192 -3.90 11.28 -5.25
N ILE A 193 -3.88 12.42 -5.97
CA ILE A 193 -4.88 13.48 -5.79
C ILE A 193 -6.29 12.98 -6.15
N MET A 194 -6.46 12.32 -7.30
CA MET A 194 -7.77 11.86 -7.75
C MET A 194 -8.37 10.77 -6.84
N ILE A 195 -7.55 9.86 -6.32
CA ILE A 195 -7.99 8.86 -5.33
C ILE A 195 -8.24 9.49 -3.96
N ALA A 196 -7.40 10.43 -3.51
CA ALA A 196 -7.58 11.10 -2.22
C ALA A 196 -8.88 11.92 -2.15
N VAL A 197 -9.16 12.71 -3.19
CA VAL A 197 -10.22 13.74 -3.19
C VAL A 197 -11.51 13.26 -3.85
N ARG A 198 -11.47 12.34 -4.83
CA ARG A 198 -12.66 11.84 -5.54
C ARG A 198 -12.91 10.34 -5.37
N GLY A 199 -11.92 9.60 -4.86
CA GLY A 199 -11.97 8.13 -4.78
C GLY A 199 -11.84 7.44 -6.14
N ALA A 200 -11.68 8.18 -7.24
CA ALA A 200 -11.63 7.63 -8.59
C ALA A 200 -10.89 8.57 -9.55
N THR A 201 -9.92 8.03 -10.29
CA THR A 201 -9.35 8.61 -11.52
C THR A 201 -10.36 8.57 -12.67
N LEU A 202 -10.06 9.22 -13.80
CA LEU A 202 -10.98 9.31 -14.95
C LEU A 202 -11.37 7.93 -15.51
N GLY A 203 -10.43 6.99 -15.68
CA GLY A 203 -10.75 5.63 -16.13
C GLY A 203 -11.61 4.85 -15.14
N LYS A 204 -11.39 5.05 -13.82
CA LYS A 204 -12.21 4.47 -12.75
C LYS A 204 -13.64 5.02 -12.76
N GLN A 205 -13.82 6.32 -13.01
CA GLN A 205 -15.15 6.95 -13.16
C GLN A 205 -15.90 6.38 -14.38
N ILE A 206 -15.24 6.27 -15.53
CA ILE A 206 -15.82 5.70 -16.76
C ILE A 206 -16.26 4.25 -16.54
N ALA A 207 -15.38 3.41 -15.97
CA ALA A 207 -15.67 2.01 -15.64
C ALA A 207 -16.71 1.83 -14.51
N GLY A 208 -17.15 2.91 -13.86
CA GLY A 208 -18.14 2.86 -12.78
C GLY A 208 -17.62 2.25 -11.49
N VAL A 209 -16.37 2.54 -11.11
CA VAL A 209 -15.75 2.03 -9.87
C VAL A 209 -15.21 3.17 -9.00
N LYS A 210 -15.39 3.02 -7.69
CA LYS A 210 -14.95 4.01 -6.68
C LYS A 210 -14.15 3.31 -5.58
N VAL A 211 -13.08 3.96 -5.13
CA VAL A 211 -12.28 3.52 -3.98
C VAL A 211 -12.77 4.21 -2.72
N ILE A 212 -13.00 3.42 -1.67
CA ILE A 212 -13.41 3.86 -0.34
C ILE A 212 -12.54 3.22 0.74
N ARG A 213 -12.56 3.78 1.95
CA ARG A 213 -11.93 3.17 3.14
C ARG A 213 -12.83 2.06 3.71
N ILE A 214 -12.22 1.01 4.26
CA ILE A 214 -12.94 -0.16 4.78
C ILE A 214 -13.73 0.16 6.07
N HIS A 215 -13.28 1.14 6.87
CA HIS A 215 -13.77 1.36 8.23
C HIS A 215 -14.97 2.31 8.33
N ASP A 216 -15.13 3.24 7.39
CA ASP A 216 -16.17 4.28 7.41
C ASP A 216 -16.82 4.53 6.04
N GLY A 217 -16.40 3.82 4.99
CA GLY A 217 -16.87 4.02 3.62
C GLY A 217 -16.48 5.35 2.98
N GLN A 218 -15.68 6.17 3.65
CA GLN A 218 -15.34 7.52 3.19
C GLN A 218 -14.24 7.49 2.12
N LEU A 219 -13.98 8.67 1.56
CA LEU A 219 -12.88 8.90 0.61
C LEU A 219 -11.53 8.55 1.26
N PRO A 220 -10.59 7.92 0.52
CA PRO A 220 -9.28 7.54 1.05
C PRO A 220 -8.51 8.66 1.75
N GLY A 221 -8.49 9.87 1.18
CA GLY A 221 -7.56 10.91 1.61
C GLY A 221 -6.11 10.62 1.21
N PHE A 222 -5.22 11.59 1.41
CA PHE A 222 -3.87 11.58 0.85
C PHE A 222 -2.98 10.43 1.33
N GLY A 223 -2.93 10.17 2.65
CA GLY A 223 -2.08 9.11 3.22
C GLY A 223 -2.40 7.72 2.63
N PRO A 224 -3.64 7.22 2.72
CA PRO A 224 -4.04 5.97 2.09
C PRO A 224 -3.87 5.98 0.56
N ALA A 225 -4.19 7.07 -0.14
CA ALA A 225 -4.01 7.17 -1.60
C ALA A 225 -2.53 7.03 -2.02
N ALA A 226 -1.62 7.74 -1.33
CA ALA A 226 -0.17 7.63 -1.51
C ALA A 226 0.33 6.22 -1.15
N GLY A 227 -0.18 5.63 -0.08
CA GLY A 227 0.13 4.25 0.32
C GLY A 227 -0.23 3.22 -0.77
N ARG A 228 -1.41 3.34 -1.41
CA ARG A 228 -1.80 2.48 -2.55
C ARG A 228 -0.84 2.64 -3.72
N TRP A 229 -0.55 3.89 -4.11
CA TRP A 229 0.32 4.17 -5.25
C TRP A 229 1.76 3.69 -4.99
N ALA A 230 2.33 3.99 -3.81
CA ALA A 230 3.68 3.56 -3.44
C ALA A 230 3.79 2.03 -3.35
N THR A 231 2.80 1.35 -2.74
CA THR A 231 2.74 -0.12 -2.73
C THR A 231 2.64 -0.70 -4.14
N MET A 232 2.02 0.00 -5.09
CA MET A 232 1.87 -0.50 -6.46
C MET A 232 3.08 -0.21 -7.36
N PHE A 233 3.73 0.96 -7.22
CA PHE A 233 4.70 1.45 -8.21
C PHE A 233 6.11 1.75 -7.67
N ALA A 234 6.31 1.98 -6.36
CA ALA A 234 7.64 2.34 -5.84
C ALA A 234 8.69 1.22 -6.04
N PRO A 235 8.36 -0.08 -5.90
CA PRO A 235 9.30 -1.15 -6.26
C PRO A 235 9.69 -1.13 -7.75
N GLY A 236 8.84 -0.61 -8.63
CA GLY A 236 9.07 -0.46 -10.06
C GLY A 236 10.24 0.45 -10.47
N VAL A 237 10.83 1.18 -9.51
CA VAL A 237 12.10 1.91 -9.70
C VAL A 237 13.29 0.95 -9.84
N ILE A 238 13.20 -0.27 -9.31
CA ILE A 238 14.24 -1.30 -9.43
C ILE A 238 14.10 -1.98 -10.82
N PRO A 239 15.10 -1.91 -11.71
CA PRO A 239 15.03 -2.55 -13.02
C PRO A 239 14.78 -4.06 -12.92
N VAL A 240 13.99 -4.59 -13.87
CA VAL A 240 13.53 -6.00 -13.96
C VAL A 240 12.69 -6.44 -12.75
N LEU A 241 13.28 -6.58 -11.56
CA LEU A 241 12.62 -7.08 -10.35
C LEU A 241 11.43 -6.22 -9.93
N GLY A 242 11.54 -4.90 -10.09
CA GLY A 242 10.46 -3.96 -9.83
C GLY A 242 9.26 -4.16 -10.75
N TYR A 243 9.49 -4.38 -12.05
CA TYR A 243 8.41 -4.64 -13.00
C TYR A 243 7.74 -5.99 -12.76
N LEU A 244 8.50 -7.01 -12.36
CA LEU A 244 7.93 -8.30 -11.91
C LEU A 244 7.07 -8.13 -10.66
N TYR A 245 7.53 -7.35 -9.66
CA TYR A 245 6.72 -7.02 -8.49
C TYR A 245 5.42 -6.28 -8.89
N VAL A 246 5.51 -5.27 -9.76
CA VAL A 246 4.34 -4.50 -10.24
C VAL A 246 3.32 -5.43 -10.88
N LEU A 247 3.76 -6.35 -11.74
CA LEU A 247 2.90 -7.36 -12.38
C LEU A 247 2.23 -8.29 -11.35
N VAL A 248 2.98 -8.80 -10.36
CA VAL A 248 2.41 -9.64 -9.28
C VAL A 248 1.44 -8.82 -8.41
N CYS A 249 1.70 -7.55 -8.15
CA CYS A 249 0.80 -6.66 -7.41
C CYS A 249 -0.50 -6.39 -8.21
N TYR A 250 -0.45 -6.32 -9.55
CA TYR A 250 -1.63 -6.29 -10.42
C TYR A 250 -2.42 -7.60 -10.42
N LEU A 251 -1.74 -8.76 -10.34
CA LEU A 251 -2.39 -10.08 -10.27
C LEU A 251 -2.88 -10.44 -8.85
N SER A 252 -2.36 -9.79 -7.81
CA SER A 252 -2.72 -10.06 -6.41
C SER A 252 -4.23 -10.08 -6.06
N PRO A 253 -5.14 -9.33 -6.72
CA PRO A 253 -6.58 -9.46 -6.49
C PRO A 253 -7.16 -10.83 -6.87
N PHE A 254 -6.57 -11.55 -7.84
CA PHE A 254 -7.04 -12.88 -8.27
C PHE A 254 -6.76 -13.97 -7.24
N PHE A 255 -5.76 -13.76 -6.37
CA PHE A 255 -5.40 -14.66 -5.28
C PHE A 255 -6.07 -14.26 -3.94
N ASP A 256 -7.05 -13.35 -3.96
CA ASP A 256 -7.77 -12.91 -2.76
C ASP A 256 -8.94 -13.84 -2.42
N ASN A 257 -8.61 -15.00 -1.85
CA ASN A 257 -9.53 -16.07 -1.44
C ASN A 257 -10.66 -15.64 -0.48
N LEU A 258 -10.61 -14.41 0.06
CA LEU A 258 -11.65 -13.82 0.91
C LEU A 258 -12.84 -13.25 0.13
N GLY A 259 -12.86 -13.35 -1.21
CA GLY A 259 -13.93 -12.85 -2.08
C GLY A 259 -13.98 -11.32 -2.24
N ARG A 260 -13.18 -10.58 -1.47
CA ARG A 260 -13.14 -9.10 -1.46
C ARG A 260 -12.43 -8.50 -2.67
N ARG A 261 -11.70 -9.32 -3.44
CA ARG A 261 -10.91 -8.95 -4.63
C ARG A 261 -9.94 -7.80 -4.35
N GLN A 262 -9.33 -7.79 -3.17
CA GLN A 262 -8.37 -6.77 -2.72
C GLN A 262 -6.93 -7.14 -3.11
N GLY A 263 -6.31 -6.31 -3.95
CA GLY A 263 -4.87 -6.41 -4.21
C GLY A 263 -4.03 -5.98 -2.99
N TRP A 264 -2.74 -6.29 -3.01
CA TRP A 264 -1.83 -5.93 -1.91
C TRP A 264 -1.81 -4.42 -1.64
N HIS A 265 -1.86 -3.59 -2.69
CA HIS A 265 -2.01 -2.15 -2.61
C HIS A 265 -3.31 -1.67 -1.95
N ASP A 266 -4.44 -2.38 -2.16
CA ASP A 266 -5.70 -2.06 -1.47
C ASP A 266 -5.60 -2.41 0.03
N LYS A 267 -4.91 -3.52 0.36
CA LYS A 267 -4.73 -4.05 1.72
C LYS A 267 -3.81 -3.16 2.58
N THR A 268 -2.64 -2.73 2.07
CA THR A 268 -1.72 -1.84 2.82
C THR A 268 -2.39 -0.52 3.22
N ALA A 269 -3.23 0.03 2.35
CA ALA A 269 -3.96 1.27 2.58
C ALA A 269 -5.32 1.13 3.31
N LYS A 270 -5.74 -0.09 3.66
CA LYS A 270 -7.06 -0.39 4.29
C LYS A 270 -8.24 0.16 3.46
N THR A 271 -8.17 -0.02 2.13
CA THR A 271 -9.17 0.45 1.16
C THR A 271 -9.84 -0.70 0.39
N ILE A 272 -10.96 -0.42 -0.26
CA ILE A 272 -11.61 -1.35 -1.18
C ILE A 272 -12.23 -0.60 -2.37
N VAL A 273 -12.31 -1.28 -3.51
CA VAL A 273 -12.93 -0.76 -4.73
C VAL A 273 -14.32 -1.37 -4.89
N ILE A 274 -15.33 -0.49 -4.89
CA ILE A 274 -16.74 -0.82 -5.05
C ILE A 274 -17.23 -0.47 -6.45
N SER A 275 -18.31 -1.12 -6.88
CA SER A 275 -19.05 -0.67 -8.06
C SER A 275 -19.98 0.48 -7.70
N VAL A 276 -20.11 1.46 -8.59
CA VAL A 276 -21.14 2.52 -8.56
C VAL A 276 -22.09 2.40 -9.77
N LYS A 277 -22.13 1.21 -10.36
CA LYS A 277 -23.00 0.70 -11.43
C LYS A 277 -23.36 -0.77 -11.15
#